data_AF-A0A9E0MCL3-F1
#
_entry.id   AF-A0A9E0MCL3-F1
#
_cell.length_a   1.000
_cell.length_b   1.000
_cell.length_c   1.000
_cell.angle_alpha   90.00
_cell.angle_beta   90.00
_cell.angle_gamma   90.00
#
_symmetry.space_group_name_H-M   'P 1'
#
loop_
_entity.id
_entity.type
_entity.pdbx_description
1 polymer ?
#
loop_
_entity_poly.entity_id
_entity_poly.type
_entity_poly.pdbx_seq_one_letter_code
_entity_poly.pdbx_strand_id
1 'polypeptide(L)'
;MVLNRRDFIAMAGAAGAVGFYGSPALAQTAAAAPLHGKGKKDVRTTTIVVLGDSLSAEYGLRRGTGWVALLEKKLAKEPIAAKVVNASISGDTTSGGRARLAAVLEQHHPTHLIIELGGNDALRG
;
A
#
# COMPACT_ATOMS: atom_id res chain seq x y z
N MET A 1 21.72 -24.81 -2.49
CA MET A 1 21.49 -25.20 -3.89
C MET A 1 20.07 -24.78 -4.24
N VAL A 2 19.96 -23.81 -5.15
CA VAL A 2 18.74 -23.04 -5.47
C VAL A 2 17.79 -23.89 -6.33
N LEU A 3 16.50 -23.96 -5.98
CA LEU A 3 15.47 -24.54 -6.87
C LEU A 3 14.95 -23.45 -7.82
N ASN A 4 15.05 -23.73 -9.12
CA ASN A 4 14.81 -22.82 -10.23
C ASN A 4 13.37 -22.93 -10.76
N ARG A 5 12.84 -21.81 -11.23
CA ARG A 5 11.40 -21.50 -11.40
C ARG A 5 10.93 -21.70 -12.86
N ARG A 6 11.18 -22.88 -13.43
CA ARG A 6 10.93 -23.12 -14.87
C ARG A 6 10.27 -24.47 -15.12
N ASP A 7 9.07 -24.64 -14.56
CA ASP A 7 8.12 -25.61 -15.09
C ASP A 7 7.43 -24.99 -16.31
N PHE A 8 8.06 -25.32 -17.43
CA PHE A 8 7.66 -25.13 -18.81
C PHE A 8 6.21 -25.60 -19.05
N ILE A 9 5.35 -24.73 -19.59
CA ILE A 9 4.03 -25.09 -20.10
C ILE A 9 4.20 -25.84 -21.42
N ALA A 10 3.63 -27.04 -21.48
CA ALA A 10 3.65 -27.91 -22.65
C ALA A 10 2.60 -27.55 -23.71
N MET A 11 2.99 -27.83 -24.95
CA MET A 11 2.28 -27.96 -26.22
C MET A 11 0.75 -28.18 -26.23
N ALA A 12 0.08 -27.59 -27.24
CA ALA A 12 -0.49 -28.32 -28.39
C ALA A 12 -0.99 -27.32 -29.46
N GLY A 13 -0.68 -27.59 -30.73
CA GLY A 13 -1.22 -26.86 -31.88
C GLY A 13 -2.33 -27.64 -32.60
N ALA A 14 -3.05 -26.97 -33.51
CA ALA A 14 -3.48 -27.46 -34.82
C ALA A 14 -4.33 -26.40 -35.55
N ALA A 15 -4.14 -26.34 -36.86
CA ALA A 15 -4.79 -25.45 -37.83
C ALA A 15 -6.25 -25.85 -38.15
N GLY A 16 -7.03 -24.92 -38.71
CA GLY A 16 -8.37 -25.23 -39.23
C GLY A 16 -9.09 -24.07 -39.93
N ALA A 17 -8.89 -23.99 -41.25
CA ALA A 17 -9.71 -23.52 -42.37
C ALA A 17 -10.84 -22.45 -42.26
N VAL A 18 -10.99 -21.79 -43.40
CA VAL A 18 -11.85 -20.68 -43.85
C VAL A 18 -13.31 -21.08 -44.11
N GLY A 19 -14.23 -20.14 -43.86
CA GLY A 19 -15.42 -19.87 -44.69
C GLY A 19 -16.78 -20.27 -44.12
N PHE A 20 -17.68 -19.30 -43.89
CA PHE A 20 -18.79 -18.92 -44.78
C PHE A 20 -19.72 -17.88 -44.12
N TYR A 21 -20.27 -16.98 -44.95
CA TYR A 21 -21.27 -15.96 -44.61
C TYR A 21 -22.62 -16.57 -44.22
N GLY A 22 -23.29 -16.00 -43.20
CA GLY A 22 -24.69 -16.27 -42.90
C GLY A 22 -25.20 -15.54 -41.66
N SER A 23 -26.13 -14.61 -41.85
CA SER A 23 -27.05 -14.05 -40.85
C SER A 23 -28.44 -14.01 -41.51
N PRO A 24 -29.60 -13.93 -40.81
CA PRO A 24 -29.77 -13.44 -39.43
C PRO A 24 -30.80 -14.20 -38.55
N ALA A 25 -30.96 -13.68 -37.32
CA ALA A 25 -32.20 -13.57 -36.54
C ALA A 25 -32.90 -14.83 -35.99
N LEU A 26 -32.83 -14.97 -34.66
CA LEU A 26 -33.99 -15.32 -33.83
C LEU A 26 -33.94 -14.46 -32.56
N ALA A 27 -35.07 -13.81 -32.27
CA ALA A 27 -35.30 -12.97 -31.12
C ALA A 27 -35.17 -13.75 -29.80
N GLN A 28 -34.58 -13.12 -28.78
CA GLN A 28 -34.75 -13.55 -27.40
C GLN A 28 -35.23 -12.37 -26.55
N THR A 29 -36.52 -12.43 -26.23
CA THR A 29 -37.19 -11.57 -25.26
C THR A 29 -36.65 -11.86 -23.85
N ALA A 30 -36.28 -10.76 -23.17
CA ALA A 30 -36.27 -10.49 -21.74
C ALA A 30 -35.67 -11.52 -20.75
N ALA A 31 -34.62 -11.09 -20.05
CA ALA A 31 -34.43 -11.41 -18.64
C ALA A 31 -33.94 -10.16 -17.90
N ALA A 32 -34.73 -9.69 -16.93
CA ALA A 32 -34.36 -8.60 -16.04
C ALA A 32 -33.08 -8.94 -15.27
N ALA A 33 -32.07 -8.07 -15.33
CA ALA A 33 -30.86 -8.21 -14.55
C ALA A 33 -31.18 -8.06 -13.04
N PRO A 34 -30.63 -8.91 -12.17
CA PRO A 34 -30.94 -8.89 -10.75
C PRO A 34 -30.43 -7.60 -10.11
N LEU A 35 -31.29 -7.08 -9.23
CA LEU A 35 -31.08 -5.93 -8.38
C LEU A 35 -29.91 -6.14 -7.42
N HIS A 36 -29.17 -5.06 -7.18
CA HIS A 36 -28.36 -4.81 -5.97
C HIS A 36 -27.32 -5.88 -5.63
N GLY A 37 -26.21 -5.88 -6.36
CA GLY A 37 -24.94 -6.31 -5.79
C GLY A 37 -24.59 -5.39 -4.63
N LYS A 38 -24.71 -5.87 -3.38
CA LYS A 38 -24.07 -5.24 -2.22
C LYS A 38 -22.59 -5.10 -2.57
N GLY A 39 -22.16 -3.87 -2.87
CA GLY A 39 -20.77 -3.59 -3.18
C GLY A 39 -19.89 -4.17 -2.07
N LYS A 40 -18.94 -5.04 -2.44
CA LYS A 40 -17.87 -5.44 -1.53
C LYS A 40 -17.28 -4.14 -0.99
N LYS A 41 -17.38 -3.89 0.33
CA LYS A 41 -16.61 -2.82 0.96
C LYS A 41 -15.15 -3.14 0.66
N ASP A 42 -14.56 -2.37 -0.25
CA ASP A 42 -13.15 -2.50 -0.55
C ASP A 42 -12.43 -2.11 0.73
N VAL A 43 -11.85 -3.10 1.42
CA VAL A 43 -11.15 -2.86 2.69
C VAL A 43 -9.84 -2.19 2.32
N ARG A 44 -9.89 -0.87 2.17
CA ARG A 44 -8.72 -0.04 1.93
C ARG A 44 -7.87 -0.08 3.21
N THR A 45 -6.76 -0.81 3.16
CA THR A 45 -5.77 -0.82 4.25
C THR A 45 -5.32 0.60 4.54
N THR A 46 -5.44 1.03 5.79
CA THR A 46 -4.98 2.34 6.23
C THR A 46 -3.46 2.30 6.36
N THR A 47 -2.74 3.05 5.54
CA THR A 47 -1.29 3.23 5.69
C THR A 47 -1.01 4.56 6.38
N ILE A 48 -0.38 4.51 7.54
CA ILE A 48 0.06 5.65 8.33
C ILE A 48 1.57 5.74 8.22
N VAL A 49 2.10 6.85 7.71
CA VAL A 49 3.54 7.11 7.68
C VAL A 49 3.88 8.15 8.74
N VAL A 50 4.94 7.91 9.51
CA VAL A 50 5.52 8.88 10.45
C VAL A 50 6.80 9.44 9.83
N LEU A 51 6.79 10.72 9.49
CA LEU A 51 7.92 11.50 9.01
C LEU A 51 8.41 12.37 10.16
N GLY A 52 9.41 11.90 10.92
CA GLY A 52 9.91 12.67 12.05
C GLY A 52 11.41 12.60 12.29
N ASP A 53 11.80 13.08 13.47
CA ASP A 53 13.19 13.13 13.90
C ASP A 53 13.57 12.01 14.90
N SER A 54 14.60 12.23 15.70
CA SER A 54 15.03 11.39 16.81
C SER A 54 13.93 10.90 17.75
N LEU A 55 12.91 11.73 18.04
CA LEU A 55 11.81 11.37 18.96
C LEU A 55 11.00 10.20 18.41
N SER A 56 10.83 10.16 17.09
CA SER A 56 10.12 9.11 16.38
C SER A 56 11.04 7.98 15.88
N ALA A 57 12.34 8.26 15.69
CA ALA A 57 13.36 7.30 15.25
C ALA A 57 13.88 6.33 16.33
N GLU A 58 13.35 6.44 17.56
CA GLU A 58 13.74 5.65 18.73
C GLU A 58 15.18 5.92 19.20
N TYR A 59 15.66 7.17 19.09
CA TYR A 59 17.01 7.51 19.52
C TYR A 59 17.21 7.25 21.03
N GLY A 60 18.26 6.52 21.39
CA GLY A 60 18.56 6.13 22.77
C GLY A 60 17.64 5.04 23.34
N LEU A 61 16.72 4.48 22.56
CA LEU A 61 15.81 3.42 22.98
C LEU A 61 16.16 2.08 22.33
N ARG A 62 15.69 0.99 22.94
CA ARG A 62 15.71 -0.33 22.30
C ARG A 62 14.77 -0.29 21.09
N ARG A 63 15.17 -0.93 19.98
CA ARG A 63 14.32 -1.03 18.79
C ARG A 63 12.96 -1.65 19.11
N GLY A 64 11.90 -1.06 18.59
CA GLY A 64 10.51 -1.52 18.77
C GLY A 64 9.89 -1.16 20.13
N THR A 65 10.54 -0.29 20.92
CA THR A 65 9.99 0.27 22.16
C THR A 65 9.63 1.74 22.07
N GLY A 66 9.89 2.41 20.94
CA GLY A 66 9.46 3.78 20.71
C GLY A 66 7.96 3.88 20.40
N TRP A 67 7.44 5.11 20.45
CA TRP A 67 6.00 5.36 20.37
C TRP A 67 5.37 4.91 19.05
N VAL A 68 6.10 4.96 17.93
CA VAL A 68 5.60 4.51 16.62
C VAL A 68 5.30 3.01 16.63
N ALA A 69 6.20 2.20 17.21
CA ALA A 69 6.00 0.77 17.37
C ALA A 69 4.87 0.47 18.38
N LEU A 70 4.73 1.29 19.43
CA LEU A 70 3.63 1.16 20.38
C LEU A 70 2.28 1.55 19.75
N LEU A 71 2.25 2.54 18.86
CA LEU A 71 1.08 2.91 18.08
C LEU A 71 0.62 1.75 17.19
N GLU A 72 1.54 1.12 16.46
CA GLU A 72 1.24 -0.05 15.64
C GLU A 72 0.64 -1.19 16.48
N LYS A 73 1.28 -1.51 17.62
CA LYS A 73 0.78 -2.52 18.57
C LYS A 73 -0.60 -2.17 19.13
N LYS A 74 -0.90 -0.88 19.34
CA LYS A 74 -2.22 -0.44 19.82
C LYS A 74 -3.26 -0.57 18.73
N LEU A 75 -2.97 -0.12 17.51
CA LEU A 75 -3.89 -0.22 16.37
C LEU A 75 -4.23 -1.67 16.03
N ALA A 76 -3.28 -2.59 16.16
CA ALA A 76 -3.52 -4.03 15.97
C ALA A 76 -4.52 -4.63 16.98
N LYS A 77 -4.78 -3.97 18.11
CA LYS A 77 -5.78 -4.38 19.10
C LYS A 77 -7.15 -3.77 18.85
N GLU A 78 -7.22 -2.75 18.01
CA GLU A 78 -8.46 -2.09 17.60
C GLU A 78 -8.98 -2.76 16.31
N PRO A 79 -10.29 -2.65 15.98
CA PRO A 79 -10.85 -3.16 14.71
C PRO A 79 -10.46 -2.26 13.52
N ILE A 80 -9.22 -1.76 13.49
CA ILE A 80 -8.68 -0.85 12.48
C ILE A 80 -7.60 -1.59 11.70
N ALA A 81 -7.86 -1.88 10.42
CA ALA A 81 -6.86 -2.46 9.52
C ALA A 81 -5.83 -1.38 9.10
N ALA A 82 -4.87 -1.09 9.98
CA ALA A 82 -3.83 -0.10 9.77
C ALA A 82 -2.41 -0.70 9.78
N LYS A 83 -1.57 -0.20 8.87
CA LYS A 83 -0.12 -0.40 8.84
C LYS A 83 0.56 0.91 9.20
N VAL A 84 1.53 0.86 10.11
CA VAL A 84 2.35 2.02 10.48
C VAL A 84 3.73 1.88 9.87
N VAL A 85 4.21 2.92 9.22
CA VAL A 85 5.55 3.00 8.61
C VAL A 85 6.32 4.10 9.32
N ASN A 86 7.41 3.74 9.98
CA ASN A 86 8.31 4.71 10.58
C ASN A 86 9.37 5.14 9.55
N ALA A 87 9.24 6.37 9.04
CA ALA A 87 10.20 6.99 8.13
C ALA A 87 11.04 8.06 8.86
N SER A 88 11.22 7.96 10.17
CA SER A 88 11.90 9.00 10.96
C SER A 88 13.42 8.83 10.95
N ILE A 89 14.16 9.93 10.98
CA ILE A 89 15.63 9.95 10.95
C ILE A 89 16.13 10.80 12.13
N SER A 90 17.03 10.26 12.95
CA SER A 90 17.61 11.04 14.06
C SER A 90 18.37 12.27 13.55
N GLY A 91 18.06 13.43 14.11
CA GLY A 91 18.73 14.70 13.78
C GLY A 91 18.14 15.46 12.58
N ASP A 92 17.06 14.95 11.99
CA ASP A 92 16.40 15.54 10.82
C ASP A 92 15.76 16.90 11.12
N THR A 93 15.91 17.85 10.21
CA THR A 93 15.29 19.19 10.27
C THR A 93 14.01 19.25 9.43
N THR A 94 13.27 20.35 9.52
CA THR A 94 12.16 20.61 8.59
C THR A 94 12.62 20.61 7.13
N SER A 95 13.80 21.16 6.85
CA SER A 95 14.38 21.18 5.51
C SER A 95 14.77 19.78 5.01
N GLY A 96 15.37 18.95 5.87
CA GLY A 96 15.70 17.54 5.57
C GLY A 96 14.45 16.70 5.33
N GLY A 97 13.45 16.81 6.21
CA GLY A 97 12.17 16.15 6.06
C GLY A 97 11.43 16.54 4.78
N ARG A 98 11.41 17.83 4.42
CA ARG A 98 10.82 18.31 3.17
C ARG A 98 11.53 17.74 1.94
N ALA A 99 12.86 17.64 1.95
CA ALA A 99 13.63 17.14 0.83
C ALA A 99 13.31 15.67 0.49
N ARG A 100 12.98 14.86 1.50
CA ARG A 100 12.66 13.43 1.34
C ARG A 100 11.17 13.11 1.25
N LEU A 101 10.29 14.08 1.53
CA LEU A 101 8.84 13.87 1.59
C LEU A 101 8.30 13.26 0.30
N ALA A 102 8.70 13.77 -0.87
CA ALA A 102 8.21 13.26 -2.15
C ALA A 102 8.49 11.76 -2.33
N ALA A 103 9.73 11.32 -2.07
CA ALA A 103 10.12 9.92 -2.16
C ALA A 103 9.36 9.04 -1.16
N VAL A 104 9.15 9.53 0.07
CA VAL A 104 8.37 8.82 1.11
C VAL A 104 6.91 8.64 0.69
N LEU A 105 6.29 9.68 0.09
CA LEU A 105 4.91 9.62 -0.39
C LEU A 105 4.76 8.66 -1.59
N GLU A 106 5.71 8.69 -2.53
CA GLU A 106 5.73 7.80 -3.69
C GLU A 106 5.95 6.34 -3.27
N GLN A 107 6.85 6.09 -2.32
CA GLN A 107 7.17 4.73 -1.87
C GLN A 107 6.02 4.07 -1.08
N HIS A 108 5.31 4.84 -0.26
CA HIS A 108 4.37 4.28 0.73
C HIS A 108 2.90 4.52 0.42
N HIS A 109 2.57 5.47 -0.46
CA HIS A 109 1.21 5.89 -0.76
C HIS A 109 0.32 6.01 0.50
N PRO A 110 0.75 6.80 1.50
CA PRO A 110 0.04 6.86 2.77
C PRO A 110 -1.36 7.41 2.62
N THR A 111 -2.28 6.86 3.42
CA THR A 111 -3.59 7.48 3.66
C THR A 111 -3.50 8.59 4.70
N HIS A 112 -2.52 8.49 5.62
CA HIS A 112 -2.28 9.44 6.68
C HIS A 112 -0.78 9.66 6.83
N LEU A 113 -0.39 10.92 7.01
CA LEU A 113 0.99 11.33 7.29
C LEU A 113 1.01 12.03 8.64
N ILE A 114 1.88 11.57 9.54
CA ILE A 114 2.20 12.23 10.80
C ILE A 114 3.56 12.90 10.61
N ILE A 115 3.62 14.21 10.85
CA ILE A 115 4.86 14.99 10.75
C ILE A 115 5.30 15.39 12.16
N GLU A 116 6.54 15.07 12.50
CA GLU A 116 7.15 15.36 13.79
C GLU A 116 8.57 15.91 13.54
N LEU A 117 8.66 17.17 13.14
CA LEU A 117 9.91 17.85 12.77
C LEU A 117 9.93 19.26 13.35
N GLY A 118 11.13 19.83 13.45
CA GLY A 118 11.35 21.20 13.93
C GLY A 118 12.20 21.29 15.19
N GLY A 119 12.30 20.21 15.97
CA GLY A 119 13.15 20.18 17.17
C GLY A 119 14.61 20.50 16.84
N ASN A 120 15.14 19.86 15.79
CA ASN A 120 16.52 20.10 15.37
C ASN A 120 16.76 21.46 14.71
N ASP A 121 15.75 22.06 14.07
CA ASP A 121 15.81 23.42 13.55
C ASP A 121 15.97 24.40 14.73
N ALA A 122 15.11 24.28 15.75
CA ALA A 122 15.17 25.12 16.95
C ALA A 122 16.51 24.99 17.71
N LEU A 123 17.13 23.81 17.71
CA LEU A 123 18.45 23.60 18.33
C LEU A 123 19.61 24.18 17.51
N ARG A 124 19.41 24.50 16.23
CA ARG A 124 20.47 24.96 15.31
C ARG A 124 20.40 26.44 14.96
N GLY A 125 19.29 27.11 15.32
CA GLY A 125 19.04 28.53 15.01
C GLY A 125 18.46 28.74 13.62
#